data_AF-A0AAJ0BH11-F1
#
_entry.id   AF-A0AAJ0BH11-F1
#
_cell.length_a   1.000
_cell.length_b   1.000
_cell.length_c   1.000
_cell.angle_alpha   90.00
_cell.angle_beta   90.00
_cell.angle_gamma   90.00
#
_symmetry.space_group_name_H-M   'P 1'
#
loop_
_entity.id
_entity.type
_entity.pdbx_description
1 polymer ?
#
loop_
_entity_poly.entity_id
_entity_poly.type
_entity_poly.pdbx_seq_one_letter_code
_entity_poly.pdbx_strand_id
1 'polypeptide(L)'
;MEAKSKSPPAGEWNGWPWDFSKYPHDDFGPQLNYGIWVLTAVAGGFLGLRIYCKKIRRRRLWWDDHVLIASWVALVAQTSLITFNTTLGYGKHIWDFHPKDLSLFLLISNTSGFFSILAAMLSKTSFAITVLRISQDRIRYIVWFIIISVIATLGFAALSTYIQCTPVEKLWNPLMKKGHCWPKELVIDYNIFTAAYSGAMDIILALLPWKIILSLTLNKKERIGVLLAMSMGVLYVYPPCG
;
A
#
# COMPACT_ATOMS: atom_id res chain seq x y z
N MET A 1 21.77 21.08 41.86
CA MET A 1 21.55 22.14 40.85
C MET A 1 20.99 21.47 39.61
N GLU A 2 19.66 21.43 39.52
CA GLU A 2 18.92 20.90 38.37
C GLU A 2 19.13 21.81 37.15
N ALA A 3 19.93 21.36 36.20
CA ALA A 3 19.97 21.96 34.87
C ALA A 3 18.74 21.48 34.08
N LYS A 4 17.60 22.16 34.28
CA LYS A 4 16.46 22.11 33.34
C LYS A 4 16.93 22.69 32.00
N SER A 5 17.50 21.84 31.15
CA SER A 5 17.72 22.13 29.73
C SER A 5 16.35 22.15 29.04
N LYS A 6 15.68 23.31 29.09
CA LYS A 6 14.57 23.61 28.18
C LYS A 6 15.12 23.51 26.76
N SER A 7 14.56 22.59 25.97
CA SER A 7 14.86 22.45 24.55
C SER A 7 14.46 23.74 23.79
N PRO A 8 15.32 24.24 22.88
CA PRO A 8 15.01 25.44 22.11
C PRO A 8 13.86 25.19 21.12
N PRO A 9 13.07 26.23 20.79
CA PRO A 9 12.06 26.15 19.75
C PRO A 9 12.71 25.95 18.38
N ALA A 10 11.96 25.36 17.44
CA ALA A 10 12.41 25.07 16.08
C ALA A 10 13.04 26.33 15.43
N GLY A 11 14.34 26.24 15.08
CA GLY A 11 15.06 27.29 14.35
C GLY A 11 16.41 27.73 14.93
N GLU A 12 16.76 27.43 16.18
CA GLU A 12 18.06 27.82 16.76
C GLU A 12 19.07 26.66 16.79
N TRP A 13 19.82 26.48 15.69
CA TRP A 13 20.97 25.57 15.59
C TRP A 13 22.28 26.22 16.08
N ASN A 14 22.23 26.94 17.20
CA ASN A 14 23.41 27.65 17.72
C ASN A 14 24.48 26.64 18.21
N GLY A 15 25.52 26.42 17.41
CA GLY A 15 26.70 25.61 17.77
C GLY A 15 27.11 24.49 16.82
N TRP A 16 26.43 24.30 15.68
CA TRP A 16 26.84 23.34 14.65
C TRP A 16 27.56 24.06 13.48
N PRO A 17 28.55 23.42 12.81
CA PRO A 17 29.34 24.04 11.73
C PRO A 17 28.54 24.35 10.45
N TRP A 18 27.28 23.92 10.35
CA TRP A 18 26.40 24.09 9.19
C TRP A 18 25.15 24.86 9.61
N ASP A 19 24.83 25.94 8.89
CA ASP A 19 23.65 26.77 9.13
C ASP A 19 22.47 26.26 8.30
N PHE A 20 21.51 25.61 8.96
CA PHE A 20 20.34 25.02 8.29
C PHE A 20 19.19 26.02 8.07
N SER A 21 19.29 27.25 8.59
CA SER A 21 18.22 28.27 8.48
C SER A 21 17.94 28.73 7.04
N LYS A 22 18.90 28.48 6.13
CA LYS A 22 18.82 28.87 4.72
C LYS A 22 18.07 27.87 3.84
N TYR A 23 17.79 26.66 4.35
CA TYR A 23 17.12 25.62 3.57
C TYR A 23 15.59 25.73 3.69
N PRO A 24 14.84 25.21 2.70
CA PRO A 24 13.39 25.20 2.78
C PRO A 24 12.91 24.40 4.01
N HIS A 25 11.95 24.94 4.74
CA HIS A 25 11.32 24.31 5.91
C HIS A 25 9.86 23.97 5.57
N ASP A 26 9.63 23.44 4.36
CA ASP A 26 8.31 23.13 3.87
C ASP A 26 7.75 21.87 4.55
N ASP A 27 6.53 21.98 5.09
CA ASP A 27 5.84 20.90 5.78
C ASP A 27 4.80 20.23 4.84
N PHE A 28 5.14 19.08 4.26
CA PHE A 28 4.23 18.33 3.37
C PHE A 28 3.33 17.33 4.09
N GLY A 29 3.50 17.17 5.41
CA GLY A 29 2.71 16.24 6.24
C GLY A 29 1.19 16.39 6.11
N PRO A 30 0.62 17.62 6.17
CA PRO A 30 -0.83 17.82 6.04
C PRO A 30 -1.38 17.41 4.67
N GLN A 31 -0.63 17.69 3.59
CA GLN A 31 -1.04 17.32 2.23
C GLN A 31 -1.06 15.80 2.06
N LEU A 32 -0.05 15.12 2.59
CA LEU A 32 0.03 13.65 2.60
C LEU A 32 -1.13 13.03 3.37
N ASN A 33 -1.43 13.55 4.56
CA ASN A 33 -2.52 13.05 5.39
C ASN A 33 -3.87 13.21 4.69
N TYR A 34 -4.14 14.37 4.10
CA TYR A 34 -5.35 14.61 3.32
C TYR A 34 -5.50 13.61 2.18
N GLY A 35 -4.44 13.40 1.38
CA GLY A 35 -4.46 12.45 0.28
C GLY A 35 -4.78 11.02 0.72
N ILE A 36 -4.10 10.52 1.74
CA ILE A 36 -4.27 9.13 2.20
C ILE A 36 -5.68 8.91 2.78
N TRP A 37 -6.19 9.82 3.61
CA TRP A 37 -7.55 9.68 4.16
C TRP A 37 -8.64 9.72 3.09
N VAL A 38 -8.49 10.60 2.08
CA VAL A 38 -9.43 10.66 0.96
C VAL A 38 -9.43 9.34 0.19
N LEU A 39 -8.26 8.80 -0.18
CA LEU A 39 -8.17 7.52 -0.88
C LEU A 39 -8.76 6.36 -0.06
N THR A 40 -8.46 6.32 1.24
CA THR A 40 -8.98 5.28 2.15
C THR A 40 -10.50 5.36 2.31
N ALA A 41 -11.07 6.58 2.37
CA ALA A 41 -12.51 6.81 2.44
C ALA A 41 -13.21 6.38 1.14
N VAL A 42 -12.64 6.74 -0.03
CA VAL A 42 -13.16 6.32 -1.34
C VAL A 42 -13.14 4.80 -1.47
N ALA A 43 -12.04 4.15 -1.10
CA ALA A 43 -11.93 2.68 -1.09
C ALA A 43 -12.99 2.03 -0.16
N GLY A 44 -13.20 2.62 1.02
CA GLY A 44 -14.26 2.19 1.96
C GLY A 44 -15.66 2.35 1.39
N GLY A 45 -15.91 3.43 0.64
CA GLY A 45 -17.16 3.64 -0.09
C GLY A 45 -17.44 2.55 -1.12
N PHE A 46 -16.46 2.19 -1.94
CA PHE A 46 -16.58 1.08 -2.90
C PHE A 46 -16.83 -0.27 -2.23
N LEU A 47 -16.12 -0.54 -1.13
CA LEU A 47 -16.34 -1.75 -0.33
C LEU A 47 -17.76 -1.80 0.26
N GLY A 48 -18.22 -0.68 0.83
CA GLY A 48 -19.56 -0.53 1.39
C GLY A 48 -20.63 -0.76 0.33
N LEU A 49 -20.46 -0.18 -0.86
CA LEU A 49 -21.36 -0.40 -1.99
C LEU A 49 -21.38 -1.87 -2.43
N ARG A 50 -20.22 -2.54 -2.50
CA ARG A 50 -20.12 -3.96 -2.83
C ARG A 50 -20.90 -4.83 -1.83
N ILE A 51 -20.76 -4.55 -0.53
CA ILE A 51 -21.49 -5.27 0.53
C ILE A 51 -22.99 -4.97 0.45
N TYR A 52 -23.38 -3.72 0.24
CA TYR A 52 -24.77 -3.29 0.10
C TYR A 52 -25.47 -4.00 -1.06
N CYS A 53 -24.85 -4.01 -2.25
CA CYS A 53 -25.35 -4.72 -3.44
C CYS A 53 -25.48 -6.23 -3.21
N LYS A 54 -24.63 -6.82 -2.37
CA LYS A 54 -24.72 -8.25 -2.03
C LYS A 54 -25.87 -8.53 -1.05
N LYS A 55 -26.06 -7.63 -0.09
CA LYS A 55 -27.14 -7.69 0.90
C LYS A 55 -28.52 -7.54 0.24
N ILE A 56 -28.69 -6.59 -0.69
CA ILE A 56 -29.95 -6.40 -1.41
C ILE A 56 -30.30 -7.60 -2.29
N ARG A 57 -29.29 -8.26 -2.89
CA ARG A 57 -29.46 -9.47 -3.70
C ARG A 57 -29.60 -10.76 -2.87
N ARG A 58 -29.72 -10.65 -1.53
CA ARG A 58 -29.79 -11.78 -0.57
C ARG A 58 -28.72 -12.86 -0.78
N ARG A 59 -27.53 -12.49 -1.26
CA ARG A 59 -26.42 -13.44 -1.39
C ARG A 59 -25.66 -13.52 -0.06
N ARG A 60 -25.38 -14.74 0.40
CA ARG A 60 -24.53 -14.95 1.60
C ARG A 60 -23.17 -14.27 1.43
N LEU A 61 -22.64 -13.70 2.52
CA LEU A 61 -21.26 -13.27 2.60
C LEU A 61 -20.36 -14.51 2.54
N TRP A 62 -19.35 -14.47 1.69
CA TRP A 62 -18.40 -15.56 1.53
C TRP A 62 -17.06 -15.17 2.16
N TRP A 63 -16.20 -16.15 2.39
CA TRP A 63 -14.83 -15.95 2.89
C TRP A 63 -14.06 -14.86 2.12
N ASP A 64 -14.30 -14.74 0.81
CA ASP A 64 -13.79 -13.65 -0.03
C ASP A 64 -14.07 -12.24 0.53
N ASP A 65 -15.32 -11.95 0.93
CA ASP A 65 -15.69 -10.61 1.42
C ASP A 65 -15.03 -10.33 2.76
N HIS A 66 -14.83 -11.35 3.60
CA HIS A 66 -14.11 -11.21 4.86
C HIS A 66 -12.63 -10.86 4.65
N VAL A 67 -11.99 -11.47 3.66
CA VAL A 67 -10.60 -11.15 3.27
C VAL A 67 -10.50 -9.71 2.75
N LEU A 68 -11.49 -9.26 1.98
CA LEU A 68 -11.55 -7.87 1.49
C LEU A 68 -11.80 -6.85 2.60
N ILE A 69 -12.64 -7.18 3.58
CA ILE A 69 -12.83 -6.33 4.76
C ILE A 69 -11.54 -6.27 5.57
N ALA A 70 -10.85 -7.39 5.75
CA ALA A 70 -9.57 -7.45 6.44
C ALA A 70 -8.49 -6.60 5.73
N SER A 71 -8.46 -6.59 4.39
CA SER A 71 -7.52 -5.76 3.63
C SER A 71 -7.79 -4.27 3.84
N TRP A 72 -9.07 -3.85 3.88
CA TRP A 72 -9.43 -2.46 4.16
C TRP A 72 -9.10 -2.05 5.60
N VAL A 73 -9.31 -2.93 6.57
CA VAL A 73 -8.89 -2.67 7.97
C VAL A 73 -7.37 -2.51 8.06
N ALA A 74 -6.59 -3.34 7.35
CA ALA A 74 -5.14 -3.18 7.29
C ALA A 74 -4.73 -1.85 6.62
N LEU A 75 -5.45 -1.40 5.59
CA LEU A 75 -5.24 -0.08 4.95
C LEU A 75 -5.53 1.08 5.91
N VAL A 76 -6.58 0.98 6.73
CA VAL A 76 -6.89 1.98 7.77
C VAL A 76 -5.83 2.00 8.87
N ALA A 77 -5.33 0.82 9.27
CA ALA A 77 -4.23 0.71 10.23
C ALA A 77 -2.96 1.40 9.69
N GLN A 78 -2.60 1.13 8.43
CA GLN A 78 -1.50 1.82 7.75
C GLN A 78 -1.71 3.35 7.73
N THR A 79 -2.90 3.81 7.34
CA THR A 79 -3.22 5.25 7.27
C THR A 79 -3.05 5.93 8.63
N SER A 80 -3.51 5.27 9.70
CA SER A 80 -3.34 5.75 11.08
C SER A 80 -1.87 5.83 11.50
N LEU A 81 -1.07 4.81 11.17
CA LEU A 81 0.36 4.78 11.46
C LEU A 81 1.13 5.87 10.69
N ILE A 82 0.75 6.15 9.44
CA ILE A 82 1.34 7.24 8.66
C ILE A 82 0.94 8.60 9.26
N THR A 83 -0.32 8.76 9.66
CA THR A 83 -0.78 9.98 10.36
C THR A 83 0.04 10.22 11.62
N PHE A 84 0.31 9.18 12.41
CA PHE A 84 1.17 9.28 13.58
C PHE A 84 2.61 9.64 13.21
N ASN A 85 3.17 9.04 12.15
CA ASN A 85 4.48 9.43 11.63
C ASN A 85 4.56 10.92 11.27
N THR A 86 3.50 11.53 10.73
CA THR A 86 3.52 12.98 10.42
C THR A 86 3.73 13.85 11.66
N THR A 87 3.28 13.41 12.83
CA THR A 87 3.52 14.12 14.10
C THR A 87 4.98 14.07 14.55
N LEU A 88 5.74 13.06 14.08
CA LEU A 88 7.16 12.86 14.34
C LEU A 88 8.06 13.55 13.30
N GLY A 89 7.48 14.33 12.38
CA GLY A 89 8.21 15.03 11.32
C GLY A 89 8.21 14.31 9.96
N TYR A 90 7.36 13.29 9.76
CA TYR A 90 7.18 12.69 8.43
C TYR A 90 6.59 13.71 7.45
N GLY A 91 7.32 13.99 6.37
CA GLY A 91 6.99 15.03 5.40
C GLY A 91 7.70 16.37 5.63
N LYS A 92 8.56 16.46 6.65
CA LYS A 92 9.53 17.56 6.83
C LYS A 92 10.89 17.16 6.25
N HIS A 93 11.75 18.14 6.02
CA HIS A 93 13.09 17.87 5.56
C HIS A 93 13.96 17.22 6.65
N ILE A 94 14.80 16.25 6.27
CA ILE A 94 16.24 16.30 6.58
C ILE A 94 16.64 16.84 7.96
N TRP A 95 16.87 18.14 7.90
CA TRP A 95 17.47 18.99 8.92
C TRP A 95 16.51 19.40 10.03
N ASP A 96 15.19 19.29 9.85
CA ASP A 96 14.18 19.59 10.87
C ASP A 96 13.86 18.40 11.77
N PHE A 97 14.51 17.27 11.51
CA PHE A 97 14.24 16.01 12.15
C PHE A 97 15.03 15.85 13.46
N HIS A 98 14.34 15.57 14.58
CA HIS A 98 15.01 15.40 15.87
C HIS A 98 15.67 14.01 15.97
N PRO A 99 16.97 13.90 16.29
CA PRO A 99 17.69 12.62 16.25
C PRO A 99 17.17 11.59 17.26
N LYS A 100 16.48 12.02 18.33
CA LYS A 100 15.87 11.13 19.32
C LYS A 100 14.60 10.44 18.81
N ASP A 101 13.89 11.07 17.88
CA ASP A 101 12.63 10.55 17.34
C ASP A 101 12.85 9.64 16.13
N LEU A 102 14.11 9.54 15.66
CA LEU A 102 14.48 8.83 14.43
C LEU A 102 14.23 7.33 14.54
N SER A 103 14.51 6.76 15.70
CA SER A 103 14.34 5.32 15.90
C SER A 103 12.86 4.93 15.92
N LEU A 104 12.05 5.71 16.61
CA LEU A 104 10.62 5.51 16.68
C LEU A 104 9.97 5.74 15.30
N PHE A 105 10.38 6.79 14.58
CA PHE A 105 9.98 7.02 13.20
C PHE A 105 10.28 5.85 12.26
N LEU A 106 11.51 5.31 12.31
CA LEU A 106 11.90 4.17 11.46
C LEU A 106 11.10 2.92 11.79
N LEU A 107 10.85 2.65 13.07
CA LEU A 107 10.04 1.51 13.51
C LEU A 107 8.61 1.61 12.98
N ILE A 108 7.97 2.77 13.14
CA ILE A 108 6.58 2.96 12.72
C ILE A 108 6.48 3.01 11.20
N SER A 109 7.46 3.62 10.51
CA SER A 109 7.55 3.60 9.05
C SER A 109 7.66 2.17 8.51
N ASN A 110 8.53 1.35 9.09
CA ASN A 110 8.68 -0.06 8.72
C ASN A 110 7.38 -0.85 8.95
N THR A 111 6.76 -0.66 10.12
CA THR A 111 5.47 -1.28 10.46
C THR A 111 4.38 -0.88 9.47
N SER A 112 4.32 0.41 9.10
CA SER A 112 3.35 0.91 8.11
C SER A 112 3.57 0.31 6.72
N GLY A 113 4.82 0.12 6.30
CA GLY A 113 5.17 -0.56 5.05
C GLY A 113 4.70 -2.01 5.03
N PHE A 114 4.87 -2.74 6.14
CA PHE A 114 4.36 -4.10 6.27
C PHE A 114 2.84 -4.17 6.13
N PHE A 115 2.10 -3.29 6.82
CA PHE A 115 0.64 -3.22 6.66
C PHE A 115 0.22 -2.86 5.24
N SER A 116 0.99 -2.02 4.54
CA SER A 116 0.76 -1.69 3.13
C SER A 116 0.85 -2.91 2.22
N ILE A 117 1.91 -3.70 2.38
CA ILE A 117 2.13 -4.91 1.58
C ILE A 117 1.04 -5.94 1.89
N LEU A 118 0.67 -6.11 3.16
CA LEU A 118 -0.43 -6.97 3.58
C LEU A 118 -1.78 -6.54 3.01
N ALA A 119 -2.10 -5.24 3.03
CA ALA A 119 -3.34 -4.73 2.46
C ALA A 119 -3.41 -4.99 0.95
N ALA A 120 -2.32 -4.71 0.22
CA ALA A 120 -2.22 -4.98 -1.22
C ALA A 120 -2.39 -6.48 -1.54
N MET A 121 -1.76 -7.34 -0.72
CA MET A 121 -1.84 -8.79 -0.81
C MET A 121 -3.24 -9.35 -0.65
N LEU A 122 -3.90 -8.98 0.46
CA LEU A 122 -5.24 -9.45 0.77
C LEU A 122 -6.24 -8.94 -0.26
N SER A 123 -6.09 -7.69 -0.72
CA SER A 123 -6.93 -7.10 -1.77
C SER A 123 -6.83 -7.87 -3.09
N LYS A 124 -5.60 -8.12 -3.58
CA LYS A 124 -5.34 -8.90 -4.80
C LYS A 124 -5.87 -10.33 -4.68
N THR A 125 -5.66 -10.97 -3.53
CA THR A 125 -6.11 -12.34 -3.27
C THR A 125 -7.64 -12.43 -3.27
N SER A 126 -8.35 -11.52 -2.60
CA SER A 126 -9.82 -11.48 -2.66
C SER A 126 -10.32 -11.31 -4.09
N PHE A 127 -9.78 -10.36 -4.84
CA PHE A 127 -10.19 -10.16 -6.23
C PHE A 127 -9.95 -11.42 -7.08
N ALA A 128 -8.77 -12.04 -6.95
CA ALA A 128 -8.45 -13.28 -7.65
C ALA A 128 -9.38 -14.44 -7.27
N ILE A 129 -9.75 -14.59 -5.99
CA ILE A 129 -10.74 -15.59 -5.52
C ILE A 129 -12.13 -15.32 -6.13
N THR A 130 -12.53 -14.05 -6.23
CA THR A 130 -13.78 -13.67 -6.88
C THR A 130 -13.80 -14.11 -8.35
N VAL A 131 -12.70 -13.88 -9.08
CA VAL A 131 -12.54 -14.28 -10.49
C VAL A 131 -12.48 -15.81 -10.63
N LEU A 132 -11.78 -16.49 -9.72
CA LEU A 132 -11.67 -17.95 -9.69
C LEU A 132 -13.05 -18.62 -9.66
N ARG A 133 -14.00 -18.02 -8.95
CA ARG A 133 -15.37 -18.53 -8.82
C ARG A 133 -16.19 -18.45 -10.12
N ILE A 134 -15.89 -17.47 -10.97
CA ILE A 134 -16.61 -17.24 -12.23
C ILE A 134 -15.93 -18.04 -13.37
N SER A 135 -14.67 -18.43 -13.20
CA SER A 135 -13.85 -19.09 -14.21
C SER A 135 -14.19 -20.57 -14.39
N GLN A 136 -14.12 -21.06 -15.64
CA GLN A 136 -14.21 -22.49 -16.01
C GLN A 136 -12.83 -23.16 -16.05
N ASP A 137 -12.81 -24.50 -16.05
CA ASP A 137 -11.70 -25.37 -15.61
C ASP A 137 -10.28 -24.98 -16.04
N ARG A 138 -10.03 -24.58 -17.30
CA ARG A 138 -8.68 -24.19 -17.74
C ARG A 138 -8.18 -22.86 -17.14
N ILE A 139 -9.07 -21.87 -17.02
CA ILE A 139 -8.73 -20.56 -16.46
C ILE A 139 -8.53 -20.67 -14.94
N ARG A 140 -9.20 -21.64 -14.30
CA ARG A 140 -9.07 -21.91 -12.87
C ARG A 140 -7.63 -22.22 -12.45
N TYR A 141 -6.89 -23.00 -13.24
CA TYR A 141 -5.48 -23.31 -12.97
C TYR A 141 -4.59 -22.06 -13.07
N ILE A 142 -4.83 -21.20 -14.05
CA ILE A 142 -4.08 -19.94 -14.24
C ILE A 142 -4.33 -19.01 -13.05
N VAL A 143 -5.58 -18.88 -12.59
CA VAL A 143 -5.90 -18.03 -11.44
C VAL A 143 -5.28 -18.56 -10.15
N TRP A 144 -5.25 -19.88 -9.95
CA TRP A 144 -4.53 -20.48 -8.82
C TRP A 144 -3.04 -20.17 -8.86
N PHE A 145 -2.42 -20.26 -10.04
CA PHE A 145 -1.02 -19.88 -10.23
C PHE A 145 -0.78 -18.41 -9.84
N ILE A 146 -1.66 -17.50 -10.28
CA ILE A 146 -1.58 -16.07 -9.92
C ILE A 146 -1.73 -15.85 -8.41
N ILE A 147 -2.66 -16.53 -7.75
CA ILE A 147 -2.85 -16.40 -6.29
C ILE A 147 -1.57 -16.84 -5.56
N ILE A 148 -1.04 -18.01 -5.92
CA ILE A 148 0.17 -18.55 -5.30
C ILE A 148 1.36 -17.61 -5.56
N SER A 149 1.50 -17.11 -6.79
CA SER A 149 2.62 -16.25 -7.16
C SER A 149 2.56 -14.88 -6.47
N VAL A 150 1.37 -14.29 -6.33
CA VAL A 150 1.14 -13.06 -5.58
C VAL A 150 1.48 -13.27 -4.10
N ILE A 151 0.95 -14.32 -3.47
CA ILE A 151 1.21 -14.63 -2.06
C ILE A 151 2.70 -14.89 -1.82
N ALA A 152 3.37 -15.61 -2.72
CA ALA A 152 4.79 -15.90 -2.60
C ALA A 152 5.65 -14.64 -2.71
N THR A 153 5.43 -13.82 -3.74
CA THR A 153 6.29 -12.65 -4.03
C THR A 153 6.14 -11.54 -3.01
N LEU A 154 4.93 -11.03 -2.82
CA LEU A 154 4.66 -9.95 -1.87
C LEU A 154 4.77 -10.46 -0.41
N GLY A 155 4.63 -11.76 -0.16
CA GLY A 155 4.65 -12.34 1.18
C GLY A 155 6.08 -12.48 1.63
N PHE A 156 6.94 -12.90 0.70
CA PHE A 156 8.37 -12.78 0.85
C PHE A 156 8.81 -11.33 1.04
N ALA A 157 8.22 -10.35 0.32
CA ALA A 157 8.54 -8.93 0.53
C ALA A 157 8.13 -8.40 1.92
N ALA A 158 6.96 -8.82 2.41
CA ALA A 158 6.52 -8.50 3.76
C ALA A 158 7.46 -9.11 4.82
N LEU A 159 7.94 -10.34 4.58
CA LEU A 159 8.86 -11.03 5.48
C LEU A 159 10.28 -10.45 5.41
N SER A 160 10.76 -10.12 4.22
CA SER A 160 12.09 -9.52 4.01
C SER A 160 12.20 -8.21 4.75
N THR A 161 11.10 -7.47 4.92
CA THR A 161 11.02 -6.25 5.74
C THR A 161 11.59 -6.43 7.15
N TYR A 162 11.44 -7.62 7.76
CA TYR A 162 11.98 -7.92 9.10
C TYR A 162 13.31 -8.72 9.06
N ILE A 163 13.54 -9.53 8.03
CA ILE A 163 14.73 -10.40 7.94
C ILE A 163 15.96 -9.68 7.37
N GLN A 164 15.79 -8.50 6.78
CA GLN A 164 16.88 -7.71 6.16
C GLN A 164 18.05 -7.38 7.09
N CYS A 165 17.85 -7.36 8.42
CA CYS A 165 18.88 -7.06 9.40
C CYS A 165 18.91 -8.09 10.53
N THR A 166 20.12 -8.51 10.92
CA THR A 166 20.37 -9.33 12.11
C THR A 166 21.29 -8.55 13.06
N PRO A 167 20.80 -8.12 14.25
CA PRO A 167 19.45 -8.24 14.80
C PRO A 167 18.44 -7.27 14.14
N VAL A 168 17.15 -7.60 14.22
CA VAL A 168 16.05 -6.77 13.67
C VAL A 168 16.07 -5.37 14.28
N GLU A 169 16.56 -5.22 15.50
CA GLU A 169 16.68 -3.92 16.19
C GLU A 169 17.54 -2.89 15.44
N LYS A 170 18.49 -3.36 14.63
CA LYS A 170 19.33 -2.47 13.81
C LYS A 170 18.52 -1.74 12.73
N LEU A 171 17.35 -2.26 12.37
CA LEU A 171 16.47 -1.67 11.37
C LEU A 171 15.90 -0.32 11.82
N TRP A 172 15.59 -0.19 13.12
CA TRP A 172 15.08 1.06 13.69
C TRP A 172 16.13 1.80 14.52
N ASN A 173 17.23 1.17 14.95
CA ASN A 173 18.33 1.83 15.66
C ASN A 173 19.59 1.89 14.78
N PRO A 174 19.69 2.84 13.84
CA PRO A 174 20.85 2.94 12.93
C PRO A 174 22.15 3.30 13.65
N LEU A 175 22.08 3.85 14.87
CA LEU A 175 23.24 4.18 15.72
C LEU A 175 23.90 2.93 16.34
N MET A 176 23.26 1.75 16.24
CA MET A 176 23.80 0.51 16.77
C MET A 176 24.89 -0.04 15.84
N LYS A 177 26.14 -0.05 16.32
CA LYS A 177 27.31 -0.52 15.55
C LYS A 177 27.33 -2.04 15.32
N LYS A 178 26.64 -2.82 16.16
CA LYS A 178 26.63 -4.30 16.08
C LYS A 178 25.46 -4.79 15.23
N GLY A 179 25.75 -5.69 14.29
CA GLY A 179 24.76 -6.35 13.43
C GLY A 179 25.11 -6.27 11.95
N HIS A 180 24.58 -7.19 11.15
CA HIS A 180 24.74 -7.21 9.69
C HIS A 180 23.38 -6.93 9.06
N CYS A 181 23.36 -6.07 8.04
CA CYS A 181 22.16 -5.84 7.23
C CYS A 181 22.51 -6.21 5.79
N TRP A 182 21.49 -6.56 5.01
CA TRP A 182 21.66 -6.75 3.58
C TRP A 182 22.15 -5.46 2.92
N PRO A 183 22.95 -5.56 1.84
CA PRO A 183 23.40 -4.39 1.11
C PRO A 183 22.20 -3.63 0.54
N LYS A 184 22.24 -2.31 0.69
CA LYS A 184 21.17 -1.38 0.26
C LYS A 184 20.77 -1.55 -1.20
N GLU A 185 21.72 -1.87 -2.09
CA GLU A 185 21.47 -2.06 -3.52
C GLU A 185 20.53 -3.24 -3.77
N LEU A 186 20.81 -4.40 -3.14
CA LEU A 186 19.94 -5.58 -3.24
C LEU A 186 18.52 -5.30 -2.74
N VAL A 187 18.39 -4.53 -1.66
CA VAL A 187 17.10 -4.16 -1.10
C VAL A 187 16.32 -3.25 -2.06
N ILE A 188 16.99 -2.25 -2.64
CA ILE A 188 16.36 -1.32 -3.58
C ILE A 188 15.90 -2.06 -4.83
N ASP A 189 16.77 -2.87 -5.43
CA ASP A 189 16.47 -3.64 -6.64
C ASP A 189 15.30 -4.60 -6.41
N TYR A 190 15.28 -5.28 -5.26
CA TYR A 190 14.20 -6.18 -4.89
C TYR A 190 12.85 -5.46 -4.67
N ASN A 191 12.87 -4.27 -4.05
CA ASN A 191 11.66 -3.45 -3.89
C ASN A 191 11.12 -2.97 -5.23
N ILE A 192 11.99 -2.52 -6.14
CA ILE A 192 11.59 -2.10 -7.50
C ILE A 192 10.96 -3.26 -8.26
N PHE A 193 11.60 -4.44 -8.21
CA PHE A 193 11.05 -5.65 -8.82
C PHE A 193 9.67 -6.03 -8.26
N THR A 194 9.53 -6.00 -6.94
CA THR A 194 8.27 -6.32 -6.26
C THR A 194 7.16 -5.33 -6.62
N ALA A 195 7.48 -4.04 -6.70
CA ALA A 195 6.54 -3.00 -7.11
C ALA A 195 6.08 -3.18 -8.56
N ALA A 196 7.02 -3.42 -9.48
CA ALA A 196 6.72 -3.68 -10.89
C ALA A 196 5.87 -4.95 -11.06
N TYR A 197 6.21 -6.03 -10.34
CA TYR A 197 5.45 -7.27 -10.34
C TYR A 197 4.02 -7.08 -9.82
N SER A 198 3.87 -6.37 -8.70
CA SER A 198 2.56 -6.05 -8.11
C SER A 198 1.67 -5.29 -9.09
N GLY A 199 2.24 -4.28 -9.77
CA GLY A 199 1.52 -3.52 -10.81
C GLY A 199 1.16 -4.37 -12.03
N ALA A 200 2.06 -5.24 -12.51
CA ALA A 200 1.76 -6.17 -13.59
C ALA A 200 0.61 -7.12 -13.24
N MET A 201 0.57 -7.60 -11.99
CA MET A 201 -0.53 -8.43 -11.50
C MET A 201 -1.87 -7.68 -11.45
N ASP A 202 -1.88 -6.39 -11.11
CA ASP A 202 -3.09 -5.58 -11.16
C ASP A 202 -3.65 -5.48 -12.59
N ILE A 203 -2.79 -5.30 -13.59
CA ILE A 203 -3.19 -5.28 -15.01
C ILE A 203 -3.75 -6.64 -15.44
N ILE A 204 -3.09 -7.74 -15.08
CA ILE A 204 -3.55 -9.09 -15.40
C ILE A 204 -4.91 -9.36 -14.76
N LEU A 205 -5.08 -9.01 -13.47
CA LEU A 205 -6.33 -9.18 -12.76
C LEU A 205 -7.46 -8.34 -13.39
N ALA A 206 -7.18 -7.12 -13.86
CA ALA A 206 -8.16 -6.30 -14.57
C ALA A 206 -8.59 -6.92 -15.93
N LEU A 207 -7.67 -7.61 -16.63
CA LEU A 207 -7.94 -8.23 -17.93
C LEU A 207 -8.63 -9.61 -17.85
N LEU A 208 -8.46 -10.34 -16.74
CA LEU A 208 -9.07 -11.66 -16.55
C LEU A 208 -10.60 -11.70 -16.70
N PRO A 209 -11.40 -10.84 -16.03
CA PRO A 209 -12.85 -10.87 -16.20
C PRO A 209 -13.26 -10.57 -17.63
N TRP A 210 -12.52 -9.73 -18.35
CA TRP A 210 -12.77 -9.44 -19.77
C TRP A 210 -12.63 -10.68 -20.64
N LYS A 211 -11.55 -11.45 -20.47
CA LYS A 211 -11.34 -12.69 -21.22
C LYS A 211 -12.41 -13.73 -20.92
N ILE A 212 -12.82 -13.87 -19.65
CA ILE A 212 -13.90 -14.79 -19.25
C ILE A 212 -15.23 -14.38 -19.89
N ILE A 213 -15.58 -13.09 -19.84
CA ILE A 213 -16.81 -12.54 -20.42
C ILE A 213 -16.84 -12.70 -21.94
N LEU A 214 -15.71 -12.51 -22.63
CA LEU A 214 -15.63 -12.73 -24.08
C LEU A 214 -15.74 -14.21 -24.48
N SER A 215 -15.30 -15.12 -23.62
CA SER A 215 -15.43 -16.57 -23.86
C SER A 215 -16.84 -17.10 -23.60
N LEU A 216 -17.65 -16.35 -22.86
CA LEU A 216 -19.04 -16.69 -22.55
C LEU A 216 -19.96 -16.07 -23.61
N THR A 217 -20.85 -16.86 -24.19
CA THR A 217 -21.84 -16.41 -25.18
C THR A 217 -22.94 -15.57 -24.51
N LEU A 218 -22.60 -14.36 -24.08
CA LEU A 218 -23.53 -13.44 -23.44
C LEU A 218 -24.40 -12.71 -24.46
N ASN A 219 -25.65 -12.43 -24.07
CA ASN A 219 -26.57 -11.62 -24.85
C ASN A 219 -26.02 -10.19 -25.06
N LYS A 220 -26.24 -9.62 -26.25
CA LYS A 220 -25.67 -8.30 -26.66
C LYS A 220 -25.91 -7.16 -25.65
N LYS A 221 -27.00 -7.23 -24.86
CA LYS A 221 -27.36 -6.25 -23.82
C LYS A 221 -26.44 -6.29 -22.59
N GLU A 222 -26.00 -7.49 -22.17
CA GLU A 222 -25.06 -7.63 -21.04
C GLU A 222 -23.63 -7.27 -21.47
N ARG A 223 -23.27 -7.56 -22.72
CA ARG A 223 -22.00 -7.14 -23.32
C ARG A 223 -21.82 -5.62 -23.33
N ILE A 224 -22.89 -4.86 -23.56
CA ILE A 224 -22.89 -3.39 -23.54
C ILE A 224 -22.75 -2.81 -22.13
N GLY A 225 -23.39 -3.42 -21.11
CA GLY A 225 -23.22 -2.99 -19.72
C GLY A 225 -21.78 -3.17 -19.21
N VAL A 226 -21.12 -4.26 -19.63
CA VAL A 226 -19.71 -4.50 -19.33
C VAL A 226 -18.80 -3.58 -20.12
N LEU A 227 -19.11 -3.30 -21.40
CA LEU A 227 -18.36 -2.34 -22.21
C LEU A 227 -18.38 -0.95 -21.57
N LEU A 228 -19.57 -0.51 -21.11
CA LEU A 228 -19.77 0.79 -20.46
C LEU A 228 -19.00 0.90 -19.13
N ALA A 229 -19.04 -0.14 -18.30
CA ALA A 229 -18.28 -0.19 -17.05
C ALA A 229 -16.76 -0.17 -17.29
N MET A 230 -16.27 -0.77 -18.39
CA MET A 230 -14.86 -0.73 -18.77
C MET A 230 -14.44 0.59 -19.41
N SER A 231 -15.29 1.22 -20.23
CA SER A 231 -14.99 2.54 -20.80
C SER A 231 -14.86 3.61 -19.72
N MET A 232 -15.57 3.53 -18.59
CA MET A 232 -15.37 4.49 -17.49
C MET A 232 -13.97 4.43 -16.85
N GLY A 233 -13.23 3.33 -16.99
CA GLY A 233 -11.83 3.22 -16.57
C GLY A 233 -10.82 3.70 -17.62
N VAL A 234 -11.20 3.74 -18.90
CA VAL A 234 -10.32 4.09 -20.04
C VAL A 234 -10.55 5.52 -20.53
N LEU A 235 -11.71 6.11 -20.26
CA LEU A 235 -12.10 7.46 -20.69
C LEU A 235 -11.31 8.61 -20.02
N TYR A 236 -10.33 8.32 -19.15
CA TYR A 236 -9.34 9.31 -18.72
C TYR A 236 -8.16 9.45 -19.69
N VAL A 237 -7.99 8.57 -20.68
CA VAL A 237 -6.77 8.54 -21.49
C VAL A 237 -6.92 9.15 -22.89
N TYR A 238 -7.99 8.96 -23.67
CA TYR A 238 -8.14 9.70 -24.93
C TYR A 238 -9.58 9.64 -25.45
N PRO A 239 -10.27 10.78 -25.67
CA PRO A 239 -11.36 10.83 -26.63
C PRO A 239 -10.77 11.09 -28.02
N PRO A 240 -10.94 10.21 -29.02
CA PRO A 240 -11.01 10.64 -30.39
C PRO A 240 -12.47 11.02 -30.69
N CYS A 241 -12.72 12.32 -30.82
CA CYS A 241 -13.81 12.80 -31.67
C CYS A 241 -13.26 12.84 -33.11
N GLY A 242 -13.96 12.21 -34.04
CA GLY A 242 -13.67 12.23 -35.47
C GLY A 242 -13.73 10.84 -36.09
#